data_AF-A0A968W9Z7-F1
#
_entry.id   AF-A0A968W9Z7-F1
#
_cell.length_a   1.000
_cell.length_b   1.000
_cell.length_c   1.000
_cell.angle_alpha   90.00
_cell.angle_beta   90.00
_cell.angle_gamma   90.00
#
_symmetry.space_group_name_H-M   'P 1'
#
loop_
_entity.id
_entity.type
_entity.pdbx_description
1 polymer ?
#
loop_
_entity_poly.entity_id
_entity_poly.type
_entity_poly.pdbx_seq_one_letter_code
_entity_poly.pdbx_strand_id
1 'polypeptide(L)'
;MYNEQKVSFNAVRTLVFIDDAVEDFQSLVQALLPCSQIIIIRPNHHEIEQITQTLNKCNRLKNLHIISNGSPGCLYLGKSNFNLFNLKYYASQLKTWSVPNLLLYGCNVAVGNTGKEFIRRLHLLTGANIGASIWKVDDTAKGVCLQLNYFLGEINSNLTILPSTWQTNIKVLQD
;
A
#
# COMPACT_ATOMS: atom_id res chain seq x y z
N MET A 1 24.11 -7.49 -20.13
CA MET A 1 24.44 -6.47 -19.11
C MET A 1 23.20 -5.61 -18.93
N TYR A 2 22.44 -5.82 -17.85
CA TYR A 2 21.25 -5.01 -17.57
C TYR A 2 21.73 -3.61 -17.14
N ASN A 3 21.28 -2.61 -17.89
CA ASN A 3 21.67 -1.22 -17.72
C ASN A 3 21.02 -0.68 -16.43
N GLU A 4 21.81 -0.37 -15.41
CA GLU A 4 21.35 0.31 -14.21
C GLU A 4 20.98 1.75 -14.58
N GLN A 5 19.76 1.95 -15.10
CA GLN A 5 19.19 3.28 -15.16
C GLN A 5 19.12 3.81 -13.73
N LYS A 6 19.91 4.84 -13.47
CA LYS A 6 19.92 5.60 -12.22
C LYS A 6 18.56 6.28 -12.08
N VAL A 7 17.58 5.53 -11.56
CA VAL A 7 16.21 6.00 -11.34
C VAL A 7 16.29 7.24 -10.46
N SER A 8 15.94 8.40 -11.03
CA SER A 8 15.89 9.65 -10.29
C SER A 8 14.61 9.70 -9.46
N PHE A 9 14.71 9.35 -8.18
CA PHE A 9 13.58 9.38 -7.23
C PHE A 9 12.96 10.78 -7.05
N ASN A 10 13.66 11.85 -7.47
CA ASN A 10 13.18 13.23 -7.37
C ASN A 10 11.97 13.55 -8.25
N ALA A 11 11.70 12.78 -9.31
CA ALA A 11 10.55 13.00 -10.19
C ALA A 11 9.35 12.10 -9.87
N VAL A 12 9.50 11.14 -8.94
CA VAL A 12 8.48 10.12 -8.66
C VAL A 12 7.27 10.76 -7.97
N ARG A 13 6.10 10.65 -8.62
CA ARG A 13 4.81 11.09 -8.07
C ARG A 13 4.01 9.96 -7.43
N THR A 14 4.20 8.74 -7.92
CA THR A 14 3.53 7.53 -7.47
C THR A 14 4.58 6.45 -7.27
N LEU A 15 4.64 5.92 -6.04
CA LEU A 15 5.53 4.85 -5.65
C LEU A 15 4.69 3.66 -5.17
N VAL A 16 5.04 2.47 -5.64
CA VAL A 16 4.34 1.23 -5.32
C VAL A 16 5.33 0.27 -4.70
N PHE A 17 5.05 -0.16 -3.47
CA PHE A 17 5.68 -1.32 -2.87
C PHE A 17 4.82 -2.55 -3.09
N ILE A 18 5.44 -3.64 -3.52
CA ILE A 18 4.76 -4.93 -3.70
C ILE A 18 5.53 -5.97 -2.92
N ASP A 19 4.85 -6.64 -1.99
CA ASP A 19 5.38 -7.80 -1.28
C ASP A 19 5.53 -8.99 -2.23
N ASP A 20 6.66 -9.71 -2.18
CA ASP A 20 6.90 -10.84 -3.10
C ASP A 20 6.13 -12.11 -2.75
N ALA A 21 5.50 -12.19 -1.56
CA ALA A 21 4.59 -13.26 -1.18
C ALA A 21 3.16 -13.03 -1.70
N VAL A 22 2.93 -11.94 -2.42
CA VAL A 22 1.71 -11.73 -3.20
C VAL A 22 1.66 -12.72 -4.36
N GLU A 23 0.53 -13.43 -4.49
CA GLU A 23 0.27 -14.30 -5.63
C GLU A 23 0.36 -13.52 -6.95
N ASP A 24 1.11 -14.05 -7.91
CA ASP A 24 1.32 -13.46 -9.24
C ASP A 24 1.81 -11.98 -9.22
N PHE A 25 2.64 -11.63 -8.23
CA PHE A 25 3.18 -10.26 -8.11
C PHE A 25 3.93 -9.79 -9.37
N GLN A 26 4.49 -10.71 -10.17
CA GLN A 26 5.19 -10.39 -11.42
C GLN A 26 4.25 -9.79 -12.46
N SER A 27 3.03 -10.31 -12.59
CA SER A 27 2.01 -9.75 -13.48
C SER A 27 1.55 -8.37 -13.01
N LEU A 28 1.43 -8.17 -11.69
CA LEU A 28 1.13 -6.84 -11.10
C LEU A 28 2.23 -5.82 -11.42
N VAL A 29 3.50 -6.23 -11.31
CA VAL A 29 4.64 -5.39 -11.70
C VAL A 29 4.51 -4.97 -13.15
N GLN A 30 4.32 -5.91 -14.07
CA GLN A 30 4.19 -5.61 -15.50
C GLN A 30 3.04 -4.64 -15.80
N ALA A 31 1.90 -4.80 -15.12
CA ALA A 31 0.75 -3.92 -15.30
C ALA A 31 0.97 -2.48 -14.79
N LEU A 32 1.78 -2.31 -13.75
CA LEU A 32 1.95 -1.02 -13.04
C LEU A 32 3.19 -0.22 -13.48
N LEU A 33 4.20 -0.88 -14.08
CA LEU A 33 5.45 -0.25 -14.51
C LEU A 33 5.26 0.99 -15.41
N PRO A 34 4.29 1.06 -16.35
CA PRO A 34 4.13 2.22 -17.21
C PRO A 34 3.75 3.52 -16.47
N CYS A 35 3.15 3.40 -15.28
CA CYS A 35 2.52 4.52 -14.57
C CYS A 35 3.14 4.82 -13.21
N SER A 36 4.09 4.00 -12.74
CA SER A 36 4.59 4.09 -11.37
C SER A 36 6.03 3.59 -11.20
N GLN A 37 6.69 4.12 -10.18
CA GLN A 37 7.93 3.52 -9.69
C GLN A 37 7.57 2.34 -8.80
N ILE A 38 8.15 1.16 -9.04
CA ILE A 38 7.87 -0.05 -8.27
C ILE A 38 9.11 -0.47 -7.48
N ILE A 39 8.89 -0.91 -6.23
CA ILE A 39 9.90 -1.54 -5.39
C ILE A 39 9.32 -2.84 -4.83
N ILE A 40 10.08 -3.92 -4.96
CA ILE A 40 9.70 -5.21 -4.38
C ILE A 40 10.20 -5.28 -2.94
N ILE A 41 9.28 -5.56 -2.02
CA ILE A 41 9.62 -5.90 -0.64
C ILE A 41 10.05 -7.36 -0.64
N ARG A 42 11.27 -7.61 -0.15
CA ARG A 42 11.80 -8.96 0.02
C ARG A 42 11.94 -9.27 1.51
N PRO A 43 11.82 -10.54 1.92
CA PRO A 43 11.86 -10.93 3.33
C PRO A 43 13.25 -10.65 3.94
N ASN A 44 13.39 -9.57 4.73
CA ASN A 44 14.68 -9.16 5.29
C ASN A 44 14.63 -8.61 6.73
N HIS A 45 13.46 -8.60 7.40
CA HIS A 45 13.23 -8.06 8.76
C HIS A 45 13.34 -6.53 8.92
N HIS A 46 13.66 -5.80 7.84
CA HIS A 46 13.84 -4.35 7.83
C HIS A 46 12.88 -3.66 6.85
N GLU A 47 11.72 -4.25 6.59
CA GLU A 47 10.82 -3.81 5.50
C GLU A 47 10.29 -2.39 5.73
N ILE A 48 9.96 -2.01 6.97
CA ILE A 48 9.55 -0.65 7.32
C ILE A 48 10.70 0.35 7.17
N GLU A 49 11.92 -0.06 7.52
CA GLU A 49 13.12 0.75 7.33
C GLU A 49 13.40 1.00 5.85
N GLN A 50 13.30 -0.05 5.02
CA GLN A 50 13.43 0.05 3.56
C GLN A 50 12.43 1.04 2.95
N ILE A 51 11.16 0.95 3.35
CA ILE A 51 10.13 1.90 2.89
C ILE A 51 10.52 3.32 3.33
N THR A 52 10.82 3.51 4.61
CA THR A 52 11.21 4.82 5.17
C THR A 52 12.39 5.45 4.43
N GLN A 53 13.47 4.70 4.23
CA GLN A 53 14.67 5.18 3.55
C GLN A 53 14.40 5.53 2.08
N THR A 54 13.46 4.83 1.44
CA THR A 54 13.05 5.14 0.06
C THR A 54 12.24 6.43 0.02
N LEU A 55 11.24 6.59 0.91
CA LEU A 55 10.41 7.79 0.94
C LEU A 55 11.22 9.06 1.19
N ASN A 56 12.27 8.97 2.02
CA ASN A 56 13.19 10.08 2.26
C ASN A 56 13.99 10.52 1.02
N LYS A 57 14.00 9.71 -0.05
CA LYS A 57 14.62 10.04 -1.35
C LYS A 57 13.61 10.58 -2.37
N CYS A 58 12.32 10.64 -2.03
CA CYS A 58 11.22 10.94 -2.95
C CYS A 58 10.53 12.29 -2.61
N ASN A 59 11.11 13.39 -3.07
CA ASN A 59 10.75 14.74 -2.61
C ASN A 59 9.41 15.25 -3.17
N ARG A 60 8.86 14.59 -4.20
CA ARG A 60 7.66 15.04 -4.94
C ARG A 60 6.52 14.02 -4.88
N LEU A 61 6.65 13.02 -4.02
CA LEU A 61 5.72 11.90 -3.91
C LEU A 61 4.32 12.40 -3.52
N LYS A 62 3.31 11.88 -4.21
CA LYS A 62 1.89 12.18 -3.95
C LYS A 62 1.15 10.96 -3.44
N ASN A 63 1.46 9.79 -3.98
CA ASN A 63 0.80 8.55 -3.61
C ASN A 63 1.82 7.47 -3.29
N LEU A 64 1.69 6.87 -2.12
CA LEU A 64 2.37 5.66 -1.73
C LEU A 64 1.36 4.51 -1.74
N HIS A 65 1.59 3.51 -2.59
CA HIS A 65 0.81 2.29 -2.62
C HIS A 65 1.63 1.17 -1.99
N ILE A 66 0.99 0.36 -1.15
CA ILE A 66 1.59 -0.85 -0.57
C ILE A 66 0.64 -2.00 -0.90
N ILE A 67 1.14 -2.99 -1.64
CA ILE A 67 0.41 -4.18 -2.06
C ILE A 67 1.00 -5.38 -1.33
N SER A 68 0.16 -6.06 -0.55
CA SER A 68 0.58 -7.22 0.25
C SER A 68 -0.58 -8.14 0.61
N ASN A 69 -0.27 -9.26 1.25
CA ASN A 69 -1.28 -9.96 2.05
C ASN A 69 -1.65 -9.14 3.29
N GLY A 70 -2.82 -9.39 3.86
CA GLY A 70 -3.28 -8.68 5.03
C GLY A 70 -4.29 -9.46 5.88
N SER A 71 -4.56 -8.91 7.05
CA SER A 71 -5.64 -9.31 7.96
C SER A 71 -6.10 -8.08 8.75
N PRO A 72 -7.21 -8.14 9.52
CA PRO A 72 -7.70 -6.99 10.27
C PRO A 72 -6.62 -6.29 11.10
N GLY A 73 -6.26 -5.07 10.70
CA GLY A 73 -5.24 -4.24 11.34
C GLY A 73 -3.79 -4.69 11.14
N CYS A 74 -3.49 -5.43 10.07
CA CYS A 74 -2.16 -5.96 9.77
C CYS A 74 -1.86 -6.04 8.27
N LEU A 75 -0.67 -5.61 7.87
CA LEU A 75 -0.03 -5.91 6.58
C LEU A 75 1.12 -6.89 6.80
N TYR A 76 1.21 -7.91 5.95
CA TYR A 76 2.33 -8.84 5.92
C TYR A 76 3.35 -8.35 4.90
N LEU A 77 4.50 -7.87 5.36
CA LEU A 77 5.54 -7.27 4.53
C LEU A 77 6.85 -8.04 4.75
N GLY A 78 7.22 -8.90 3.81
CA GLY A 78 8.34 -9.81 3.95
C GLY A 78 8.20 -10.68 5.20
N LYS A 79 9.09 -10.48 6.18
CA LYS A 79 9.01 -11.15 7.49
C LYS A 79 8.34 -10.30 8.57
N SER A 80 7.97 -9.06 8.27
CA SER A 80 7.37 -8.13 9.21
C SER A 80 5.84 -8.23 9.20
N ASN A 81 5.26 -8.41 10.39
CA ASN A 81 3.83 -8.25 10.62
C ASN A 81 3.54 -6.81 11.01
N PHE A 82 3.38 -5.90 10.05
CA PHE A 82 3.16 -4.48 10.33
C PHE A 82 1.70 -4.24 10.76
N ASN A 83 1.47 -4.03 12.06
CA ASN A 83 0.14 -4.13 12.65
C ASN A 83 -0.13 -3.14 13.79
N LEU A 84 -1.39 -3.09 14.23
CA LEU A 84 -1.86 -2.18 15.27
C LEU A 84 -1.04 -2.18 16.57
N PHE A 85 -0.54 -3.34 16.98
CA PHE A 85 0.14 -3.52 18.26
C PHE A 85 1.60 -3.09 18.23
N ASN A 86 2.23 -3.09 17.04
CA ASN A 86 3.64 -2.71 16.88
C ASN A 86 3.86 -1.35 16.21
N LEU A 87 2.81 -0.65 15.73
CA LEU A 87 2.93 0.72 15.18
C LEU A 87 3.74 1.67 16.07
N LYS A 88 3.60 1.55 17.39
CA LYS A 88 4.32 2.40 18.37
C LYS A 88 5.84 2.27 18.26
N TYR A 89 6.36 1.12 17.85
CA TYR A 89 7.81 0.91 17.70
C TYR A 89 8.35 1.61 16.46
N TYR A 90 7.50 1.84 15.45
CA TYR A 90 7.85 2.53 14.21
C TYR A 90 7.45 4.01 14.21
N ALA A 91 6.96 4.55 15.33
CA ALA A 91 6.36 5.88 15.38
C ALA A 91 7.31 7.00 14.89
N SER A 92 8.61 6.91 15.19
CA SER A 92 9.60 7.88 14.71
C SER A 92 9.76 7.82 13.19
N GLN A 93 9.81 6.61 12.61
CA GLN A 93 9.92 6.39 11.17
C GLN A 93 8.64 6.80 10.44
N LEU A 94 7.47 6.42 10.96
CA LEU A 94 6.17 6.72 10.34
C LEU A 94 5.90 8.23 10.30
N LYS A 95 6.37 8.99 11.30
CA LYS A 95 6.30 10.46 11.26
C LYS A 95 7.12 11.08 10.13
N THR A 96 8.11 10.37 9.58
CA THR A 96 8.86 10.84 8.41
C THR A 96 8.23 10.42 7.08
N TRP A 97 7.16 9.62 7.09
CA TRP A 97 6.42 9.24 5.88
C TRP A 97 5.52 10.39 5.44
N SER A 98 6.13 11.51 5.06
CA SER A 98 5.44 12.73 4.65
C SER A 98 4.89 12.60 3.23
N VAL A 99 3.87 11.75 3.07
CA VAL A 99 3.15 11.51 1.81
C VAL A 99 1.69 11.96 1.94
N PRO A 100 1.11 12.63 0.93
CA PRO A 100 -0.29 13.03 0.98
C PRO A 100 -1.25 11.85 1.09
N ASN A 101 -1.03 10.79 0.32
CA ASN A 101 -1.89 9.61 0.28
C ASN A 101 -1.11 8.32 0.51
N LEU A 102 -1.61 7.49 1.41
CA LEU A 102 -1.14 6.14 1.70
C LEU A 102 -2.25 5.13 1.37
N LEU A 103 -2.00 4.25 0.41
CA LEU A 103 -2.98 3.35 -0.17
C LEU A 103 -2.57 1.90 0.08
N LEU A 104 -3.34 1.20 0.91
CA LEU A 104 -3.02 -0.11 1.47
C LEU A 104 -3.89 -1.19 0.82
N TYR A 105 -3.31 -1.93 -0.12
CA TYR A 105 -3.92 -3.06 -0.80
C TYR A 105 -3.52 -4.34 -0.07
N GLY A 106 -4.29 -4.65 0.96
CA GLY A 106 -4.10 -5.87 1.74
C GLY A 106 -5.45 -6.38 2.22
N CYS A 107 -5.68 -7.67 2.05
CA CYS A 107 -6.97 -8.25 2.33
C CYS A 107 -7.39 -7.99 3.78
N ASN A 108 -8.62 -7.52 3.95
CA ASN A 108 -9.25 -7.30 5.24
C ASN A 108 -8.54 -6.29 6.18
N VAL A 109 -7.57 -5.51 5.71
CA VAL A 109 -6.74 -4.63 6.58
C VAL A 109 -7.58 -3.66 7.39
N ALA A 110 -8.63 -3.08 6.80
CA ALA A 110 -9.51 -2.13 7.47
C ALA A 110 -10.81 -2.75 8.04
N VAL A 111 -10.88 -4.08 8.14
CA VAL A 111 -12.07 -4.79 8.68
C VAL A 111 -12.17 -4.65 10.20
N GLY A 112 -13.39 -4.43 10.68
CA GLY A 112 -13.72 -4.41 12.10
C GLY A 112 -13.05 -3.27 12.88
N ASN A 113 -13.20 -3.31 14.20
CA ASN A 113 -12.66 -2.26 15.08
C ASN A 113 -11.13 -2.22 15.04
N THR A 114 -10.48 -3.39 15.03
CA THR A 114 -9.02 -3.51 14.94
C THR A 114 -8.48 -2.88 13.65
N GLY A 115 -9.09 -3.17 12.51
CA GLY A 115 -8.68 -2.60 11.23
C GLY A 115 -8.88 -1.09 11.18
N LYS A 116 -10.04 -0.59 11.58
CA LYS A 116 -10.32 0.86 11.62
C LYS A 116 -9.35 1.60 12.55
N GLU A 117 -9.05 1.03 13.73
CA GLU A 117 -8.09 1.63 14.66
C GLU A 117 -6.66 1.61 14.11
N PHE A 118 -6.26 0.56 13.39
CA PHE A 118 -4.97 0.53 12.68
C PHE A 118 -4.86 1.66 11.66
N ILE A 119 -5.87 1.85 10.81
CA ILE A 119 -5.90 2.93 9.83
C ILE A 119 -5.88 4.30 10.52
N ARG A 120 -6.66 4.49 11.58
CA ARG A 120 -6.69 5.75 12.34
C ARG A 120 -5.32 6.08 12.94
N ARG A 121 -4.63 5.10 13.52
CA ARG A 121 -3.28 5.33 14.09
C ARG A 121 -2.25 5.64 13.02
N LEU A 122 -2.31 4.98 11.86
CA LEU A 122 -1.45 5.32 10.74
C LEU A 122 -1.69 6.77 10.30
N HIS A 123 -2.94 7.18 10.11
CA HIS A 123 -3.30 8.54 9.71
C HIS A 123 -2.73 9.58 10.69
N LEU A 124 -2.84 9.33 11.99
CA LEU A 124 -2.26 10.22 13.01
C LEU A 124 -0.73 10.26 13.02
N LEU A 125 -0.07 9.12 12.74
CA LEU A 125 1.38 9.04 12.77
C LEU A 125 2.01 9.64 11.51
N THR A 126 1.42 9.43 10.34
CA THR A 126 1.97 9.87 9.05
C THR A 126 1.42 11.22 8.59
N GLY A 127 0.23 11.61 9.06
CA GLY A 127 -0.52 12.76 8.54
C GLY A 127 -1.13 12.51 7.15
N ALA A 128 -1.00 11.31 6.58
CA ALA A 128 -1.47 10.98 5.24
C ALA A 128 -2.97 10.66 5.24
N ASN A 129 -3.66 10.99 4.15
CA ASN A 129 -4.97 10.38 3.85
C ASN A 129 -4.76 8.89 3.57
N ILE A 130 -5.63 8.02 4.10
CA ILE A 130 -5.46 6.57 3.97
C ILE A 130 -6.63 5.94 3.24
N GLY A 131 -6.31 5.18 2.20
CA GLY A 131 -7.23 4.23 1.57
C GLY A 131 -6.82 2.81 1.90
N ALA A 132 -7.75 1.93 2.24
CA ALA A 132 -7.47 0.53 2.57
C ALA A 132 -8.57 -0.42 2.10
N SER A 133 -8.22 -1.68 1.84
CA SER A 133 -9.16 -2.73 1.49
C SER A 133 -9.89 -3.28 2.73
N ILE A 134 -11.20 -3.59 2.58
CA ILE A 134 -12.03 -4.21 3.62
C ILE A 134 -12.57 -5.59 3.26
N TRP A 135 -12.32 -6.10 2.06
CA TRP A 135 -12.76 -7.45 1.68
C TRP A 135 -11.82 -8.08 0.67
N LYS A 136 -11.81 -9.42 0.65
CA LYS A 136 -11.39 -10.20 -0.51
C LYS A 136 -12.54 -10.15 -1.51
N VAL A 137 -12.31 -9.60 -2.70
CA VAL A 137 -13.25 -9.85 -3.80
C VAL A 137 -13.24 -11.37 -4.03
N ASP A 138 -14.44 -11.91 -4.13
CA ASP A 138 -14.81 -13.32 -4.16
C ASP A 138 -13.78 -14.23 -4.88
N ASP A 139 -13.69 -15.48 -4.43
CA ASP A 139 -12.63 -16.49 -4.63
C ASP A 139 -12.26 -16.86 -6.09
N THR A 140 -12.81 -16.13 -7.06
CA THR A 140 -12.63 -16.27 -8.51
C THR A 140 -11.59 -15.32 -9.11
N ALA A 141 -11.24 -14.22 -8.42
CA ALA A 141 -10.13 -13.36 -8.80
C ALA A 141 -8.85 -13.83 -8.09
N LYS A 142 -8.01 -14.58 -8.80
CA LYS A 142 -6.69 -14.99 -8.32
C LYS A 142 -5.91 -13.78 -7.80
N GLY A 143 -5.39 -13.88 -6.58
CA GLY A 143 -4.38 -12.99 -6.02
C GLY A 143 -4.80 -11.53 -5.78
N VAL A 144 -4.87 -11.15 -4.50
CA VAL A 144 -4.78 -9.78 -3.95
C VAL A 144 -6.06 -8.94 -3.91
N CYS A 145 -6.24 -8.29 -2.75
CA CYS A 145 -7.28 -7.29 -2.52
C CYS A 145 -6.88 -5.94 -3.12
N LEU A 146 -7.20 -5.81 -4.39
CA LEU A 146 -6.82 -4.69 -5.24
C LEU A 146 -7.82 -3.52 -5.19
N GLN A 147 -8.93 -3.67 -4.48
CA GLN A 147 -9.91 -2.62 -4.28
C GLN A 147 -9.68 -1.88 -2.96
N LEU A 148 -9.87 -0.56 -2.95
CA LEU A 148 -9.91 0.26 -1.74
C LEU A 148 -11.38 0.63 -1.46
N ASN A 149 -11.82 0.39 -0.22
CA ASN A 149 -13.22 0.54 0.16
C ASN A 149 -13.39 1.26 1.50
N TYR A 150 -12.29 1.46 2.22
CA TYR A 150 -12.26 2.29 3.42
C TYR A 150 -11.32 3.46 3.18
N PHE A 151 -11.79 4.66 3.52
CA PHE A 151 -11.04 5.89 3.34
C PHE A 151 -11.10 6.72 4.62
N LEU A 152 -9.96 7.31 4.98
CA LEU A 152 -9.81 8.24 6.09
C LEU A 152 -9.04 9.47 5.62
N GLY A 153 -9.63 10.65 5.81
CA GLY A 153 -9.12 11.92 5.27
C GLY A 153 -9.67 12.24 3.88
N GLU A 154 -9.06 13.20 3.19
CA GLU A 154 -9.49 13.70 1.88
C GLU A 154 -8.83 12.89 0.74
N ILE A 155 -9.33 11.67 0.50
CA ILE A 155 -8.95 10.88 -0.68
C ILE A 155 -9.99 11.05 -1.78
N ASN A 156 -9.53 11.42 -2.97
CA ASN A 156 -10.32 11.29 -4.19
C ASN A 156 -10.22 9.85 -4.71
N SER A 157 -11.34 9.20 -5.03
CA SER A 157 -11.41 7.82 -5.53
C SER A 157 -10.62 7.56 -6.82
N ASN A 158 -10.30 8.62 -7.58
CA ASN A 158 -9.46 8.60 -8.78
C ASN A 158 -7.97 8.31 -8.52
N LEU A 159 -7.56 8.10 -7.27
CA LEU A 159 -6.17 7.79 -6.89
C LEU A 159 -5.81 6.31 -7.01
N THR A 160 -6.74 5.46 -7.44
CA THR A 160 -6.49 4.04 -7.68
C THR A 160 -5.65 3.87 -8.95
N ILE A 161 -4.50 3.20 -8.82
CA ILE A 161 -3.54 2.99 -9.92
C ILE A 161 -3.85 1.78 -10.80
N LEU A 162 -4.88 1.02 -10.44
CA LEU A 162 -5.19 -0.21 -11.15
C LEU A 162 -6.06 0.06 -12.37
N PRO A 163 -5.76 -0.57 -13.52
CA PRO A 163 -6.58 -0.46 -14.71
C PRO A 163 -8.04 -0.77 -14.40
N SER A 164 -8.98 -0.07 -15.03
CA SER A 164 -10.42 -0.26 -14.86
C SER A 164 -10.88 -1.71 -15.10
N THR A 165 -10.12 -2.49 -15.88
CA THR A 165 -10.34 -3.92 -16.12
C THR A 165 -10.20 -4.78 -14.85
N TRP A 166 -9.51 -4.29 -13.83
CA TRP A 166 -9.37 -4.91 -12.50
C TRP A 166 -10.35 -4.32 -11.48
N GLN A 167 -11.18 -3.34 -11.88
CA GLN A 167 -12.21 -2.71 -11.06
C GLN A 167 -13.61 -3.31 -11.31
N THR A 168 -13.68 -4.45 -12.02
CA THR A 168 -14.94 -5.05 -12.45
C THR A 168 -15.68 -5.68 -11.26
N ASN A 169 -16.45 -4.85 -10.56
CA ASN A 169 -17.69 -5.09 -9.82
C ASN A 169 -17.83 -4.06 -8.69
N ILE A 170 -17.91 -2.78 -9.06
CA ILE A 170 -18.46 -1.75 -8.18
C ILE A 170 -19.99 -1.95 -8.19
N LYS A 171 -20.50 -2.89 -7.40
CA LYS A 171 -21.82 -2.69 -6.81
C LYS A 171 -21.60 -1.86 -5.55
N VAL A 172 -21.90 -0.57 -5.66
CA VAL A 172 -22.17 0.25 -4.49
C VAL A 172 -23.29 -0.46 -3.75
N LEU A 173 -22.98 -1.10 -2.63
CA LEU A 173 -24.01 -1.48 -1.66
C LEU A 173 -24.40 -0.19 -0.93
N GLN A 174 -25.28 0.58 -1.57
CA GLN A 174 -26.30 1.31 -0.85
C GLN A 174 -27.43 0.31 -0.66
N ASP A 175 -27.55 -0.22 0.56
CA ASP A 175 -28.78 -0.45 1.31
C ASP A 175 -28.41 -0.94 2.73
#